data_AF-A0A7C2ULK6-F1
#
_entry.id   AF-A0A7C2ULK6-F1
#
_cell.length_a   1.000
_cell.length_b   1.000
_cell.length_c   1.000
_cell.angle_alpha   90.00
_cell.angle_beta   90.00
_cell.angle_gamma   90.00
#
_symmetry.space_group_name_H-M   'P 1'
#
loop_
_entity.id
_entity.type
_entity.pdbx_description
1 polymer ?
#
loop_
_entity_poly.entity_id
_entity_poly.type
_entity_poly.pdbx_seq_one_letter_code
_entity_poly.pdbx_strand_id
1 'polypeptide(L)'
;MKIPPFEFQTARRLSLYFASFMASYAPSGVNIAGDSLVFSGSPDLVLNGAFSSITNMYKSKLLATNSERLPCPRIKVNINDYKWVAQRLSSKLGFSISDDDTICSFFKKVVDSMPVYISRIGNIALETELKSINLSGDTLYLGGDMADFAQLQVLKLEKYEYGRNYLSLKFKGDMKISPLWYGILGGGWLASFSGYFGDTLLSLLIDENLILSEIQNIGSASVITSVIEDFSEAPIKVKEPPSHGEAYTLLLFLNMSPQILGRAGVISLSYQRITVGNNAYIVTEEIPISLSSLYQMLQPLITGVEYGTLKKSIEDLLKCTLRSAAGRSSAICQEKWGDLSTMSAMVRSLWNILSGIDPYGNVYRLSRLSGDAEYTFRDPRVLRQLMKLIKRA
;
A
#
# COMPACT_ATOMS: atom_id res chain seq x y z
N MET A 1 22.20 -9.44 0.31
CA MET A 1 21.47 -8.65 1.33
C MET A 1 20.95 -9.62 2.38
N LYS A 2 21.33 -9.44 3.64
CA LYS A 2 20.77 -10.21 4.74
C LYS A 2 19.34 -9.74 5.02
N ILE A 3 18.43 -10.64 5.37
CA ILE A 3 17.04 -10.33 5.67
C ILE A 3 16.92 -10.09 7.18
N PRO A 4 16.31 -8.97 7.63
CA PRO A 4 16.04 -8.75 9.05
C PRO A 4 15.26 -9.92 9.66
N PRO A 5 15.50 -10.26 10.94
CA PRO A 5 14.89 -11.43 11.58
C PRO A 5 13.38 -11.26 11.78
N PHE A 6 12.66 -12.37 12.00
CA PHE A 6 11.19 -12.39 12.04
C PHE A 6 10.58 -11.53 13.16
N GLU A 7 11.32 -11.29 14.22
CA GLU A 7 10.94 -10.46 15.35
C GLU A 7 10.88 -8.96 15.02
N PHE A 8 11.42 -8.55 13.87
CA PHE A 8 11.41 -7.16 13.35
C PHE A 8 10.64 -7.09 12.02
N GLN A 9 9.34 -7.35 12.08
CA GLN A 9 8.47 -7.55 10.92
C GLN A 9 8.43 -6.35 9.95
N THR A 10 8.45 -5.13 10.46
CA THR A 10 8.41 -3.89 9.69
C THR A 10 9.71 -3.76 8.91
N ALA A 11 10.86 -3.91 9.57
CA ALA A 11 12.15 -3.86 8.88
C ALA A 11 12.26 -4.96 7.84
N ARG A 12 11.86 -6.19 8.21
CA ARG A 12 11.84 -7.35 7.32
C ARG A 12 10.99 -7.08 6.09
N ARG A 13 9.71 -6.74 6.27
CA ARG A 13 8.76 -6.46 5.18
C ARG A 13 9.23 -5.34 4.26
N LEU A 14 9.65 -4.20 4.82
CA LEU A 14 10.11 -3.07 4.01
C LEU A 14 11.37 -3.44 3.20
N SER A 15 12.30 -4.19 3.80
CA SER A 15 13.46 -4.70 3.08
C SER A 15 13.08 -5.66 1.94
N LEU A 16 12.04 -6.49 2.13
CA LEU A 16 11.54 -7.40 1.10
C LEU A 16 10.81 -6.68 -0.04
N TYR A 17 10.08 -5.60 0.24
CA TYR A 17 9.58 -4.72 -0.81
C TYR A 17 10.72 -4.15 -1.64
N PHE A 18 11.75 -3.59 -0.99
CA PHE A 18 12.91 -3.07 -1.69
C PHE A 18 13.64 -4.17 -2.50
N ALA A 19 13.81 -5.36 -1.92
CA ALA A 19 14.40 -6.52 -2.58
C ALA A 19 13.63 -6.96 -3.83
N SER A 20 12.30 -6.79 -3.85
CA SER A 20 11.48 -7.06 -5.05
C SER A 20 11.88 -6.16 -6.21
N PHE A 21 12.16 -4.88 -5.94
CA PHE A 21 12.68 -3.96 -6.95
C PHE A 21 14.11 -4.33 -7.36
N MET A 22 14.98 -4.73 -6.42
CA MET A 22 16.32 -5.24 -6.76
C MET A 22 16.27 -6.46 -7.69
N ALA A 23 15.34 -7.39 -7.45
CA ALA A 23 15.19 -8.60 -8.26
C ALA A 23 14.89 -8.29 -9.74
N SER A 24 14.13 -7.22 -10.03
CA SER A 24 13.85 -6.77 -11.40
C SER A 24 15.09 -6.28 -12.17
N TYR A 25 16.20 -6.01 -11.48
CA TYR A 25 17.47 -5.60 -12.07
C TYR A 25 18.58 -6.66 -11.95
N ALA A 26 18.26 -7.86 -11.44
CA ALA A 26 19.20 -8.96 -11.30
C ALA A 26 19.20 -9.85 -12.57
N PRO A 27 20.21 -9.76 -13.45
CA PRO A 27 20.17 -10.35 -14.80
C PRO A 27 20.07 -11.88 -14.83
N SER A 28 20.56 -12.56 -13.80
CA SER A 28 20.53 -14.02 -13.66
C SER A 28 19.65 -14.47 -12.48
N GLY A 29 18.78 -13.58 -11.99
CA GLY A 29 17.86 -13.85 -10.89
C GLY A 29 18.47 -13.67 -9.49
N VAL A 30 17.73 -14.19 -8.51
CA VAL A 30 18.02 -14.09 -7.07
C VAL A 30 18.07 -15.48 -6.46
N ASN A 31 19.14 -15.77 -5.72
CA ASN A 31 19.24 -16.99 -4.93
C ASN A 31 18.97 -16.69 -3.44
N ILE A 32 18.25 -17.58 -2.76
CA ILE A 32 18.02 -17.49 -1.32
C ILE A 32 18.95 -18.47 -0.62
N ALA A 33 19.85 -17.94 0.20
CA ALA A 33 20.81 -18.72 0.97
C ALA A 33 20.62 -18.43 2.47
N GLY A 34 19.87 -19.29 3.15
CA GLY A 34 19.52 -19.10 4.55
C GLY A 34 18.70 -17.82 4.75
N ASP A 35 19.23 -16.90 5.56
CA ASP A 35 18.63 -15.59 5.83
C ASP A 35 19.09 -14.50 4.86
N SER A 36 19.70 -14.86 3.72
CA SER A 36 20.30 -13.92 2.79
C SER A 36 19.75 -14.06 1.37
N LEU A 37 19.51 -12.92 0.73
CA LEU A 37 19.20 -12.80 -0.70
C LEU A 37 20.48 -12.46 -1.47
N VAL A 38 20.82 -13.30 -2.44
CA VAL A 38 21.98 -13.15 -3.31
C VAL A 38 21.50 -12.75 -4.69
N PHE A 39 21.72 -11.48 -5.04
CA PHE A 39 21.35 -10.93 -6.34
C PHE A 39 22.53 -11.09 -7.30
N SER A 40 22.25 -11.60 -8.49
CA SER A 40 23.21 -11.55 -9.60
C SER A 40 23.36 -10.12 -10.12
N GLY A 41 24.53 -9.79 -10.69
CA GLY A 41 24.80 -8.48 -11.29
C GLY A 41 25.66 -7.56 -10.41
N SER A 42 26.05 -6.40 -10.97
CA SER A 42 26.83 -5.41 -10.24
C SER A 42 25.96 -4.69 -9.19
N PRO A 43 26.49 -4.40 -8.00
CA PRO A 43 25.73 -3.68 -6.98
C PRO A 43 25.19 -2.34 -7.47
N ASP A 44 25.96 -1.62 -8.29
CA ASP A 44 25.54 -0.35 -8.89
C ASP A 44 24.31 -0.50 -9.78
N LEU A 45 24.22 -1.56 -10.60
CA LEU A 45 23.05 -1.79 -11.45
C LEU A 45 21.83 -2.14 -10.61
N VAL A 46 21.99 -3.10 -9.70
CA VAL A 46 20.88 -3.69 -8.94
C VAL A 46 20.30 -2.68 -7.95
N LEU A 47 21.14 -2.02 -7.14
CA LEU A 47 20.68 -1.08 -6.12
C LEU A 47 20.20 0.23 -6.72
N ASN A 48 20.99 0.85 -7.61
CA ASN A 48 20.57 2.13 -8.19
C ASN A 48 19.37 1.96 -9.12
N GLY A 49 19.26 0.81 -9.80
CA GLY A 49 18.05 0.42 -10.54
C GLY A 49 16.82 0.39 -9.62
N ALA A 50 16.91 -0.29 -8.48
CA ALA A 50 15.82 -0.35 -7.50
C ALA A 50 15.45 1.03 -6.95
N PHE A 51 16.43 1.84 -6.53
CA PHE A 51 16.18 3.22 -6.04
C PHE A 51 15.53 4.11 -7.11
N SER A 52 15.97 3.98 -8.37
CA SER A 52 15.40 4.71 -9.51
C SER A 52 13.96 4.30 -9.79
N SER A 53 13.67 3.00 -9.81
CA SER A 53 12.31 2.48 -10.00
C SER A 53 11.35 2.95 -8.90
N ILE A 54 11.75 2.87 -7.63
CA ILE A 54 10.95 3.37 -6.51
C ILE A 54 10.73 4.88 -6.60
N THR A 55 11.75 5.62 -7.04
CA THR A 55 11.63 7.06 -7.32
C THR A 55 10.61 7.35 -8.42
N ASN A 56 10.56 6.56 -9.48
CA ASN A 56 9.60 6.73 -10.57
C ASN A 56 8.17 6.40 -10.11
N MET A 57 7.99 5.32 -9.35
CA MET A 57 6.69 5.01 -8.72
C MET A 57 6.24 6.12 -7.76
N TYR A 58 7.13 6.73 -6.98
CA TYR A 58 6.78 7.91 -6.18
C TYR A 58 6.28 9.08 -7.03
N LYS A 59 6.93 9.35 -8.18
CA LYS A 59 6.47 10.38 -9.12
C LYS A 59 5.10 10.04 -9.73
N SER A 60 4.86 8.78 -10.07
CA SER A 60 3.56 8.31 -10.56
C SER A 60 2.44 8.53 -9.52
N LYS A 61 2.70 8.28 -8.23
CA LYS A 61 1.80 8.61 -7.13
C LYS A 61 1.49 10.12 -7.04
N LEU A 62 2.49 10.99 -7.22
CA LEU A 62 2.29 12.45 -7.22
C LEU A 62 1.35 12.87 -8.36
N LEU A 63 1.56 12.32 -9.55
CA LEU A 63 0.69 12.55 -10.71
C LEU A 63 -0.75 12.12 -10.42
N ALA A 64 -0.94 10.95 -9.81
CA ALA A 64 -2.28 10.46 -9.44
C ALA A 64 -3.00 11.39 -8.42
N THR A 65 -2.25 12.06 -7.55
CA THR A 65 -2.81 13.05 -6.62
C THR A 65 -3.07 14.43 -7.24
N ASN A 66 -2.51 14.76 -8.40
CA ASN A 66 -2.39 16.14 -8.91
C ASN A 66 -1.80 17.09 -7.86
N SER A 67 -0.75 16.65 -7.15
CA SER A 67 -0.12 17.40 -6.05
C SER A 67 1.39 17.40 -6.19
N GLU A 68 2.04 18.47 -5.73
CA GLU A 68 3.50 18.55 -5.61
C GLU A 68 4.06 17.66 -4.49
N ARG A 69 3.20 17.26 -3.54
CA ARG A 69 3.56 16.39 -2.42
C ARG A 69 2.47 15.36 -2.14
N LEU A 70 2.89 14.14 -1.81
CA LEU A 70 1.93 13.12 -1.36
C LEU A 70 1.31 13.55 -0.03
N PRO A 71 -0.01 13.34 0.16
CA PRO A 71 -0.62 13.52 1.47
C PRO A 71 0.01 12.50 2.39
N CYS A 72 0.81 12.97 3.36
CA CYS A 72 1.59 12.13 4.25
C CYS A 72 1.90 12.95 5.52
N PRO A 73 1.99 12.34 6.71
CA PRO A 73 2.35 13.05 7.92
C PRO A 73 3.68 13.81 7.77
N ARG A 74 3.72 15.03 8.34
CA ARG A 74 4.98 15.78 8.47
C ARG A 74 5.92 15.02 9.39
N ILE A 75 7.19 14.93 9.02
CA ILE A 75 8.19 14.27 9.89
C ILE A 75 8.32 15.00 11.24
N LYS A 76 8.11 16.32 11.23
CA LYS A 76 8.19 17.19 12.41
C LYS A 76 7.07 16.95 13.43
N VAL A 77 6.01 16.20 13.09
CA VAL A 77 5.00 15.79 14.08
C VAL A 77 5.66 15.08 15.25
N ASN A 78 6.66 14.23 14.98
CA ASN A 78 7.55 13.72 16.02
C ASN A 78 8.87 14.51 16.02
N ILE A 79 9.09 15.30 17.07
CA ILE A 79 10.27 16.16 17.16
C ILE A 79 11.59 15.38 17.25
N ASN A 80 11.56 14.16 17.80
CA ASN A 80 12.75 13.33 17.94
C ASN A 80 13.15 12.73 16.60
N ASP A 81 12.18 12.24 15.83
CA ASP A 81 12.39 11.78 14.46
C ASP A 81 13.00 12.90 13.61
N TYR A 82 12.50 14.13 13.72
CA TYR A 82 13.04 15.27 13.00
C TYR A 82 14.48 15.65 13.43
N LYS A 83 14.72 15.84 14.72
CA LYS A 83 16.02 16.35 15.24
C LYS A 83 17.13 15.30 15.24
N TRP A 84 16.82 14.06 15.66
CA TRP A 84 17.82 13.03 15.92
C TRP A 84 18.07 12.13 14.72
N VAL A 85 17.11 12.02 13.81
CA VAL A 85 17.26 11.23 12.60
C VAL A 85 17.33 12.13 11.39
N ALA A 86 16.27 12.88 11.12
CA ALA A 86 16.09 13.52 9.82
C ALA A 86 17.16 14.57 9.51
N GLN A 87 17.42 15.49 10.44
CA GLN A 87 18.46 16.52 10.29
C GLN A 87 19.88 15.95 10.22
N ARG A 88 20.17 14.90 11.00
CA ARG A 88 21.51 14.29 11.04
C ARG A 88 21.79 13.44 9.81
N LEU A 89 20.81 12.64 9.41
CA LEU A 89 20.90 11.82 8.21
C LEU A 89 20.96 12.70 6.97
N SER A 90 20.16 13.77 6.89
CA SER A 90 20.21 14.72 5.77
C SER A 90 21.58 15.38 5.65
N SER A 91 22.18 15.78 6.78
CA SER A 91 23.56 16.30 6.80
C SER A 91 24.58 15.26 6.31
N LYS A 92 24.49 14.00 6.75
CA LYS A 92 25.41 12.92 6.34
C LYS A 92 25.27 12.54 4.85
N LEU A 93 24.06 12.66 4.32
CA LEU A 93 23.72 12.36 2.93
C LEU A 93 23.80 13.57 2.00
N GLY A 94 24.02 14.78 2.53
CA GLY A 94 24.25 15.98 1.73
C GLY A 94 22.98 16.66 1.19
N PHE A 95 21.84 16.54 1.87
CA PHE A 95 20.61 17.23 1.50
C PHE A 95 20.02 18.04 2.67
N SER A 96 19.13 18.99 2.34
CA SER A 96 18.42 19.81 3.33
C SER A 96 17.02 19.26 3.64
N ILE A 97 16.62 19.38 4.90
CA ILE A 97 15.28 19.09 5.36
C ILE A 97 14.60 20.36 5.88
N SER A 98 13.33 20.50 5.56
CA SER A 98 12.48 21.62 5.95
C SER A 98 11.41 21.16 6.95
N ASP A 99 10.81 22.12 7.66
CA ASP A 99 9.75 21.85 8.62
C ASP A 99 8.45 21.30 7.98
N ASP A 100 8.26 21.55 6.68
CA ASP A 100 7.12 21.08 5.91
C ASP A 100 7.38 19.75 5.19
N ASP A 101 8.57 19.15 5.35
CA ASP A 101 8.85 17.84 4.78
C ASP A 101 7.97 16.77 5.43
N THR A 102 7.37 15.93 4.58
CA THR A 102 6.61 14.75 5.00
C THR A 102 7.54 13.55 5.12
N ILE A 103 7.07 12.49 5.78
CA ILE A 103 7.82 11.22 5.83
C ILE A 103 8.09 10.72 4.41
N CYS A 104 7.10 10.81 3.52
CA CYS A 104 7.23 10.58 2.08
C CYS A 104 8.37 11.38 1.44
N SER A 105 8.37 12.72 1.59
CA SER A 105 9.39 13.56 0.95
C SER A 105 10.78 13.34 1.57
N PHE A 106 10.86 13.08 2.87
CA PHE A 106 12.09 12.72 3.55
C PHE A 106 12.68 11.43 2.98
N PHE A 107 11.92 10.32 2.95
CA PHE A 107 12.41 9.07 2.40
C PHE A 107 12.75 9.18 0.92
N LYS A 108 12.02 10.00 0.16
CA LYS A 108 12.35 10.29 -1.23
C LYS A 108 13.74 10.94 -1.36
N LYS A 109 14.03 11.96 -0.55
CA LYS A 109 15.35 12.61 -0.51
C LYS A 109 16.46 11.65 -0.09
N VAL A 110 16.19 10.78 0.89
CA VAL A 110 17.12 9.72 1.31
C VAL A 110 17.43 8.80 0.11
N VAL A 111 16.40 8.25 -0.53
CA VAL A 111 16.53 7.38 -1.71
C VAL A 111 17.28 8.05 -2.86
N ASP A 112 16.98 9.31 -3.17
CA ASP A 112 17.67 10.09 -4.21
C ASP A 112 19.16 10.30 -3.93
N SER A 113 19.55 10.29 -2.65
CA SER A 113 20.94 10.49 -2.24
C SER A 113 21.75 9.19 -2.25
N MET A 114 21.09 8.03 -2.37
CA MET A 114 21.75 6.72 -2.28
C MET A 114 22.79 6.47 -3.38
N PRO A 115 22.57 6.82 -4.67
CA PRO A 115 23.59 6.59 -5.70
C PRO A 115 24.92 7.29 -5.39
N VAL A 116 24.87 8.52 -4.90
CA VAL A 116 26.06 9.28 -4.50
C VAL A 116 26.70 8.67 -3.25
N TYR A 117 25.89 8.25 -2.28
CA TYR A 117 26.37 7.58 -1.07
C TYR A 117 27.10 6.27 -1.38
N ILE A 118 26.50 5.42 -2.22
CA ILE A 118 27.05 4.11 -2.64
C ILE A 118 28.41 4.29 -3.32
N SER A 119 28.48 5.23 -4.29
CA SER A 119 29.72 5.56 -4.98
C SER A 119 30.83 6.02 -4.01
N ARG A 120 30.48 6.74 -2.94
CA ARG A 120 31.42 7.24 -1.93
C ARG A 120 31.96 6.14 -1.00
N ILE A 121 31.13 5.20 -0.57
CA ILE A 121 31.54 4.15 0.38
C ILE A 121 32.30 3.01 -0.30
N GLY A 122 32.07 2.78 -1.59
CA GLY A 122 32.70 1.72 -2.38
C GLY A 122 32.14 0.31 -2.14
N ASN A 123 32.42 -0.59 -3.08
CA ASN A 123 31.78 -1.92 -3.15
C ASN A 123 32.06 -2.83 -1.94
N ILE A 124 33.27 -2.78 -1.38
CA ILE A 124 33.63 -3.63 -0.22
C ILE A 124 32.81 -3.21 1.02
N ALA A 125 32.75 -1.92 1.30
CA ALA A 125 31.96 -1.39 2.41
C ALA A 125 30.47 -1.66 2.20
N LEU A 126 29.99 -1.48 0.97
CA LEU A 126 28.61 -1.77 0.57
C LEU A 126 28.22 -3.23 0.83
N GLU A 127 29.02 -4.19 0.36
CA GLU A 127 28.76 -5.61 0.61
C GLU A 127 28.78 -5.94 2.10
N THR A 128 29.70 -5.34 2.84
CA THR A 128 29.82 -5.52 4.29
C THR A 128 28.56 -5.00 4.99
N GLU A 129 28.10 -3.80 4.66
CA GLU A 129 26.89 -3.16 5.21
C GLU A 129 25.62 -3.99 4.90
N LEU A 130 25.50 -4.54 3.68
CA LEU A 130 24.37 -5.39 3.27
C LEU A 130 24.35 -6.78 3.92
N LYS A 131 25.51 -7.30 4.35
CA LYS A 131 25.64 -8.59 5.05
C LYS A 131 25.54 -8.43 6.57
N SER A 132 25.78 -7.23 7.09
CA SER A 132 25.87 -6.96 8.53
C SER A 132 24.51 -6.62 9.13
N ILE A 133 23.76 -7.65 9.50
CA ILE A 133 22.64 -7.55 10.45
C ILE A 133 23.00 -8.36 11.69
N ASN A 134 23.04 -7.68 12.84
CA ASN A 134 23.36 -8.28 14.13
C ASN A 134 22.38 -7.81 15.21
N LEU A 135 22.06 -8.73 16.12
CA LEU A 135 21.24 -8.47 17.29
C LEU A 135 22.17 -8.35 18.51
N SER A 136 22.07 -7.27 19.27
CA SER A 136 22.75 -7.10 20.54
C SER A 136 21.74 -6.72 21.61
N GLY A 137 21.44 -7.67 22.51
CA GLY A 137 20.29 -7.58 23.40
C GLY A 137 18.99 -7.44 22.60
N ASP A 138 18.18 -6.44 22.94
CA ASP A 138 16.94 -6.13 22.23
C ASP A 138 17.11 -5.14 21.07
N THR A 139 18.35 -4.78 20.70
CA THR A 139 18.62 -3.81 19.63
C THR A 139 19.14 -4.51 18.38
N LEU A 140 18.42 -4.31 17.26
CA LEU A 140 18.86 -4.75 15.94
C LEU A 140 19.70 -3.67 15.27
N TYR A 141 20.88 -4.05 14.80
CA TYR A 141 21.80 -3.19 14.08
C TYR A 141 21.73 -3.56 12.60
N LEU A 142 21.22 -2.64 11.79
CA LEU A 142 21.13 -2.75 10.34
C LEU A 142 22.30 -1.97 9.72
N GLY A 143 23.31 -2.69 9.23
CA GLY A 143 24.55 -2.13 8.70
C GLY A 143 25.77 -2.27 9.62
N GLY A 144 25.67 -3.09 10.67
CA GLY A 144 26.77 -3.35 11.62
C GLY A 144 27.29 -2.09 12.29
N ASP A 145 28.60 -1.87 12.23
CA ASP A 145 29.28 -0.71 12.85
C ASP A 145 28.87 0.64 12.24
N MET A 146 28.28 0.65 11.05
CA MET A 146 27.77 1.86 10.40
C MET A 146 26.37 2.27 10.86
N ALA A 147 25.74 1.49 11.75
CA ALA A 147 24.39 1.73 12.25
C ALA A 147 24.38 2.82 13.34
N ASP A 148 24.37 4.09 12.94
CA ASP A 148 24.48 5.24 13.84
C ASP A 148 23.16 5.96 14.14
N PHE A 149 22.11 5.72 13.35
CA PHE A 149 20.83 6.40 13.51
C PHE A 149 19.82 5.54 14.27
N ALA A 150 19.04 6.13 15.17
CA ALA A 150 17.88 5.47 15.77
C ALA A 150 16.75 5.35 14.74
N GLN A 151 15.84 4.37 14.85
CA GLN A 151 14.73 4.28 13.92
C GLN A 151 13.67 5.38 14.08
N LEU A 152 12.99 5.72 12.98
CA LEU A 152 11.80 6.59 13.00
C LEU A 152 10.60 5.89 13.65
N GLN A 153 9.66 6.64 14.23
CA GLN A 153 8.45 6.06 14.83
C GLN A 153 7.59 5.31 13.82
N VAL A 154 7.55 5.75 12.56
CA VAL A 154 6.82 5.05 11.49
C VAL A 154 7.39 3.65 11.18
N LEU A 155 8.61 3.37 11.65
CA LEU A 155 9.26 2.06 11.56
C LEU A 155 9.11 1.23 12.85
N LYS A 156 8.42 1.75 13.88
CA LYS A 156 8.14 1.08 15.17
C LYS A 156 6.71 0.54 15.27
N LEU A 157 6.08 0.21 14.14
CA LEU A 157 4.67 -0.23 14.11
C LEU A 157 4.40 -1.48 14.97
N GLU A 158 5.42 -2.29 15.26
CA GLU A 158 5.33 -3.46 16.13
C GLU A 158 5.27 -3.13 17.63
N LYS A 159 5.79 -1.96 18.05
CA LYS A 159 5.90 -1.60 19.47
C LYS A 159 4.57 -1.16 20.09
N TYR A 160 3.63 -0.72 19.27
CA TYR A 160 2.36 -0.14 19.69
C TYR A 160 1.22 -1.12 19.39
N GLU A 161 0.94 -1.98 20.38
CA GLU A 161 0.06 -3.15 20.38
C GLU A 161 -1.31 -2.97 19.72
N TYR A 162 -1.72 -4.02 18.98
CA TYR A 162 -2.85 -4.08 18.07
C TYR A 162 -4.14 -4.52 18.77
N GLY A 163 -5.29 -4.19 18.17
CA GLY A 163 -6.62 -4.65 18.57
C GLY A 163 -6.78 -6.19 18.56
N ARG A 164 -7.87 -6.66 19.20
CA ARG A 164 -8.13 -8.04 19.71
C ARG A 164 -7.74 -9.27 18.86
N ASN A 165 -7.39 -9.15 17.58
CA ASN A 165 -7.16 -10.30 16.69
C ASN A 165 -5.79 -10.31 15.97
N TYR A 166 -4.86 -9.39 16.28
CA TYR A 166 -3.56 -9.38 15.63
C TYR A 166 -2.50 -10.13 16.47
N LEU A 167 -2.17 -11.33 16.00
CA LEU A 167 -1.07 -12.26 16.34
C LEU A 167 -0.12 -11.92 17.52
N SER A 168 0.16 -12.98 18.28
CA SER A 168 0.93 -13.12 19.53
C SER A 168 2.42 -12.71 19.50
N LEU A 169 2.77 -11.51 19.05
CA LEU A 169 4.16 -11.04 19.10
C LEU A 169 4.45 -10.25 20.37
N LYS A 170 5.35 -10.80 21.20
CA LYS A 170 5.79 -10.24 22.49
C LYS A 170 7.02 -9.34 22.40
N PHE A 171 7.64 -9.22 21.23
CA PHE A 171 8.97 -8.62 21.09
C PHE A 171 8.91 -7.10 20.89
N LYS A 172 9.67 -6.33 21.70
CA LYS A 172 9.69 -4.86 21.71
C LYS A 172 11.12 -4.31 21.51
N GLY A 173 11.77 -4.73 20.43
CA GLY A 173 13.15 -4.32 20.14
C GLY A 173 13.29 -2.92 19.55
N ASP A 174 14.43 -2.28 19.80
CA ASP A 174 14.83 -1.04 19.13
C ASP A 174 15.77 -1.35 17.94
N MET A 175 15.99 -0.37 17.06
CA MET A 175 16.85 -0.52 15.89
C MET A 175 17.86 0.63 15.81
N LYS A 176 19.08 0.27 15.42
CA LYS A 176 20.10 1.17 14.93
C LYS A 176 20.26 0.91 13.44
N ILE A 177 20.26 1.96 12.64
CA ILE A 177 20.15 1.87 11.19
C ILE A 177 21.25 2.72 10.56
N SER A 178 21.96 2.15 9.59
CA SER A 178 22.97 2.85 8.80
C SER A 178 22.32 3.67 7.67
N PRO A 179 23.07 4.58 7.00
CA PRO A 179 22.50 5.36 5.90
C PRO A 179 21.97 4.51 4.75
N LEU A 180 22.66 3.43 4.35
CA LEU A 180 22.20 2.55 3.27
C LEU A 180 20.91 1.85 3.66
N TRP A 181 20.84 1.31 4.87
CA TRP A 181 19.64 0.64 5.38
C TRP A 181 18.47 1.60 5.54
N TYR A 182 18.73 2.88 5.85
CA TYR A 182 17.71 3.92 5.78
C TYR A 182 17.19 4.14 4.35
N GLY A 183 18.06 4.06 3.34
CA GLY A 183 17.68 4.03 1.94
C GLY A 183 16.80 2.83 1.61
N ILE A 184 17.20 1.63 2.01
CA ILE A 184 16.46 0.37 1.77
C ILE A 184 15.08 0.41 2.43
N LEU A 185 15.02 0.71 3.73
CA LEU A 185 13.77 0.79 4.48
C LEU A 185 12.88 1.93 3.99
N GLY A 186 13.47 3.08 3.68
CA GLY A 186 12.76 4.21 3.09
C GLY A 186 12.19 3.90 1.70
N GLY A 187 12.95 3.19 0.87
CA GLY A 187 12.50 2.73 -0.44
C GLY A 187 11.35 1.72 -0.32
N GLY A 188 11.49 0.74 0.57
CA GLY A 188 10.42 -0.19 0.92
C GLY A 188 9.17 0.50 1.45
N TRP A 189 9.35 1.56 2.25
CA TRP A 189 8.24 2.35 2.78
C TRP A 189 7.53 3.14 1.68
N LEU A 190 8.26 3.75 0.75
CA LEU A 190 7.67 4.43 -0.41
C LEU A 190 6.91 3.46 -1.32
N ALA A 191 7.40 2.21 -1.42
CA ALA A 191 6.73 1.11 -2.12
C ALA A 191 5.43 0.70 -1.44
N SER A 192 5.44 0.50 -0.11
CA SER A 192 4.25 0.07 0.60
C SER A 192 3.23 1.20 0.82
N PHE A 193 3.66 2.46 0.91
CA PHE A 193 2.78 3.60 1.15
C PHE A 193 1.67 3.69 0.09
N SER A 194 0.42 3.59 0.54
CA SER A 194 -0.74 3.53 -0.36
C SER A 194 -1.66 4.74 -0.27
N GLY A 195 -1.68 5.46 0.86
CA GLY A 195 -2.46 6.68 1.00
C GLY A 195 -2.49 7.24 2.41
N TYR A 196 -3.03 8.46 2.54
CA TYR A 196 -3.22 9.13 3.82
C TYR A 196 -4.53 9.93 3.79
N PHE A 197 -5.44 9.64 4.73
CA PHE A 197 -6.77 10.21 4.80
C PHE A 197 -7.06 10.68 6.23
N GLY A 198 -7.00 12.01 6.44
CA GLY A 198 -7.16 12.58 7.77
C GLY A 198 -5.97 12.24 8.67
N ASP A 199 -6.19 11.34 9.63
CA ASP A 199 -5.19 10.77 10.55
C ASP A 199 -4.83 9.32 10.21
N THR A 200 -5.41 8.76 9.15
CA THR A 200 -5.25 7.36 8.77
C THR A 200 -4.28 7.22 7.62
N LEU A 201 -3.17 6.52 7.83
CA LEU A 201 -2.23 6.07 6.82
C LEU A 201 -2.58 4.66 6.36
N LEU A 202 -2.49 4.42 5.05
CA LEU A 202 -2.65 3.10 4.46
C LEU A 202 -1.32 2.62 3.90
N SER A 203 -0.95 1.39 4.25
CA SER A 203 0.19 0.69 3.67
C SER A 203 -0.27 -0.61 3.05
N LEU A 204 0.22 -0.91 1.85
CA LEU A 204 0.07 -2.22 1.24
C LEU A 204 0.79 -3.26 2.10
N LEU A 205 0.15 -4.42 2.22
CA LEU A 205 0.67 -5.63 2.81
C LEU A 205 0.55 -6.76 1.79
N ILE A 206 1.63 -7.49 1.62
CA ILE A 206 1.72 -8.68 0.77
C ILE A 206 2.33 -9.78 1.62
N ASP A 207 1.84 -11.02 1.46
CA ASP A 207 2.43 -12.18 2.12
C ASP A 207 3.93 -12.28 1.79
N GLU A 208 4.75 -12.43 2.82
CA GLU A 208 6.20 -12.53 2.67
C GLU A 208 6.60 -13.74 1.84
N ASN A 209 5.96 -14.90 2.03
CA ASN A 209 6.28 -16.11 1.29
C ASN A 209 6.05 -15.92 -0.20
N LEU A 210 5.02 -15.13 -0.54
CA LEU A 210 4.73 -14.77 -1.91
C LEU A 210 5.78 -13.83 -2.50
N ILE A 211 6.25 -12.83 -1.73
CA ILE A 211 7.38 -12.01 -2.17
C ILE A 211 8.61 -12.90 -2.42
N LEU A 212 8.96 -13.76 -1.48
CA LEU A 212 10.13 -14.64 -1.57
C LEU A 212 10.02 -15.63 -2.74
N SER A 213 8.84 -16.19 -3.01
CA SER A 213 8.64 -17.09 -4.16
C SER A 213 8.76 -16.36 -5.49
N GLU A 214 8.21 -15.16 -5.60
CA GLU A 214 8.22 -14.39 -6.86
C GLU A 214 9.61 -13.82 -7.18
N ILE A 215 10.41 -13.43 -6.19
CA ILE A 215 11.77 -12.93 -6.44
C ILE A 215 12.76 -14.03 -6.87
N GLN A 216 12.51 -15.29 -6.53
CA GLN A 216 13.33 -16.44 -6.96
C GLN A 216 13.09 -16.82 -8.42
N ASN A 217 11.86 -16.61 -8.92
CA ASN A 217 11.48 -17.00 -10.27
C ASN A 217 11.96 -15.95 -11.30
N ILE A 218 12.88 -16.34 -12.17
CA ILE A 218 13.41 -15.47 -13.25
C ILE A 218 12.25 -15.00 -14.13
N GLY A 219 12.03 -13.69 -14.21
CA GLY A 219 10.93 -13.05 -14.95
C GLY A 219 9.70 -12.67 -14.10
N SER A 220 9.50 -13.32 -12.95
CA SER A 220 8.38 -13.05 -12.03
C SER A 220 8.58 -11.83 -11.13
N ALA A 221 9.82 -11.37 -10.92
CA ALA A 221 10.10 -10.15 -10.17
C ALA A 221 9.31 -8.92 -10.71
N SER A 222 9.13 -8.86 -12.02
CA SER A 222 8.34 -7.80 -12.68
C SER A 222 6.85 -7.84 -12.33
N VAL A 223 6.31 -9.02 -12.01
CA VAL A 223 4.91 -9.22 -11.62
C VAL A 223 4.67 -8.62 -10.24
N ILE A 224 5.53 -8.97 -9.27
CA ILE A 224 5.40 -8.46 -7.90
C ILE A 224 5.64 -6.94 -7.84
N THR A 225 6.60 -6.40 -8.59
CA THR A 225 6.81 -4.94 -8.62
C THR A 225 5.64 -4.21 -9.27
N SER A 226 5.06 -4.74 -10.36
CA SER A 226 3.85 -4.17 -10.96
C SER A 226 2.68 -4.16 -9.95
N VAL A 227 2.50 -5.26 -9.20
CA VAL A 227 1.45 -5.37 -8.17
C VAL A 227 1.66 -4.35 -7.06
N ILE A 228 2.90 -4.19 -6.58
CA ILE A 228 3.23 -3.17 -5.58
C ILE A 228 2.90 -1.77 -6.11
N GLU A 229 3.36 -1.43 -7.32
CA GLU A 229 3.11 -0.13 -7.94
C GLU A 229 1.61 0.17 -8.03
N ASP A 230 0.84 -0.77 -8.58
CA ASP A 230 -0.57 -0.59 -8.85
C ASP A 230 -1.41 -0.48 -7.57
N PHE A 231 -1.21 -1.39 -6.62
CA PHE A 231 -1.99 -1.41 -5.38
C PHE A 231 -1.61 -0.30 -4.42
N SER A 232 -0.35 0.16 -4.46
CA SER A 232 0.08 1.31 -3.67
C SER A 232 -0.35 2.65 -4.28
N GLU A 233 -0.77 2.69 -5.54
CA GLU A 233 -1.39 3.88 -6.14
C GLU A 233 -2.92 3.92 -6.02
N ALA A 234 -3.57 2.74 -5.93
CA ALA A 234 -5.02 2.66 -6.05
C ALA A 234 -5.80 3.47 -5.00
N PRO A 235 -5.48 3.43 -3.69
CA PRO A 235 -6.19 4.25 -2.70
C PRO A 235 -6.12 5.75 -2.99
N ILE A 236 -4.93 6.22 -3.39
CA ILE A 236 -4.69 7.61 -3.80
C ILE A 236 -5.57 8.00 -5.01
N LYS A 237 -5.76 7.09 -5.98
CA LYS A 237 -6.63 7.33 -7.15
C LYS A 237 -8.11 7.36 -6.76
N VAL A 238 -8.52 6.49 -5.84
CA VAL A 238 -9.90 6.41 -5.33
C VAL A 238 -10.31 7.67 -4.56
N LYS A 239 -9.38 8.28 -3.80
CA LYS A 239 -9.57 9.52 -3.03
C LYS A 239 -10.68 9.44 -1.96
N GLU A 240 -10.97 8.25 -1.43
CA GLU A 240 -11.93 8.05 -0.34
C GLU A 240 -11.30 7.24 0.81
N PRO A 241 -11.67 7.52 2.07
CA PRO A 241 -11.17 6.75 3.21
C PRO A 241 -11.79 5.34 3.25
N PRO A 242 -11.06 4.30 3.66
CA PRO A 242 -11.59 2.94 3.79
C PRO A 242 -12.39 2.78 5.10
N SER A 243 -13.52 3.46 5.21
CA SER A 243 -14.42 3.44 6.37
C SER A 243 -15.46 2.33 6.33
N HIS A 244 -15.64 1.67 5.17
CA HIS A 244 -16.55 0.55 4.98
C HIS A 244 -15.91 -0.48 4.03
N GLY A 245 -15.55 -1.65 4.55
CA GLY A 245 -14.72 -2.64 3.83
C GLY A 245 -15.25 -3.02 2.45
N GLU A 246 -16.48 -3.52 2.35
CA GLU A 246 -17.08 -3.93 1.06
C GLU A 246 -17.14 -2.78 0.05
N ALA A 247 -17.57 -1.60 0.49
CA ALA A 247 -17.73 -0.45 -0.38
C ALA A 247 -16.37 0.03 -0.93
N TYR A 248 -15.37 0.07 -0.06
CA TYR A 248 -14.02 0.46 -0.41
C TYR A 248 -13.40 -0.53 -1.39
N THR A 249 -13.50 -1.82 -1.08
CA THR A 249 -13.02 -2.92 -1.92
C THR A 249 -13.63 -2.84 -3.32
N LEU A 250 -14.97 -2.74 -3.44
CA LEU A 250 -15.62 -2.61 -4.75
C LEU A 250 -15.17 -1.35 -5.51
N LEU A 251 -15.07 -0.21 -4.82
CA LEU A 251 -14.70 1.06 -5.45
C LEU A 251 -13.26 1.05 -5.95
N LEU A 252 -12.34 0.49 -5.15
CA LEU A 252 -10.95 0.26 -5.50
C LEU A 252 -10.86 -0.48 -6.83
N PHE A 253 -11.60 -1.57 -6.99
CA PHE A 253 -11.54 -2.40 -8.18
C PHE A 253 -12.14 -1.78 -9.43
N LEU A 254 -13.23 -1.02 -9.30
CA LEU A 254 -13.79 -0.27 -10.43
C LEU A 254 -12.82 0.78 -10.99
N ASN A 255 -11.83 1.17 -10.20
CA ASN A 255 -10.77 2.13 -10.53
C ASN A 255 -9.42 1.48 -10.85
N MET A 256 -9.32 0.15 -10.82
CA MET A 256 -8.11 -0.59 -11.23
C MET A 256 -8.12 -0.92 -12.72
N SER A 257 -6.94 -1.15 -13.30
CA SER A 257 -6.85 -1.61 -14.69
C SER A 257 -7.26 -3.09 -14.82
N PRO A 258 -7.91 -3.48 -15.94
CA PRO A 258 -8.36 -4.86 -16.16
C PRO A 258 -7.24 -5.91 -16.10
N GLN A 259 -6.02 -5.53 -16.52
CA GLN A 259 -4.85 -6.41 -16.54
C GLN A 259 -4.39 -6.76 -15.12
N ILE A 260 -4.62 -5.87 -14.15
CA ILE A 260 -4.23 -6.02 -12.74
C ILE A 260 -5.21 -6.92 -12.00
N LEU A 261 -6.50 -6.81 -12.30
CA LEU A 261 -7.55 -7.63 -11.67
C LEU A 261 -7.30 -9.12 -11.85
N GLY A 262 -6.76 -9.54 -13.01
CA GLY A 262 -6.39 -10.93 -13.25
C GLY A 262 -5.24 -11.41 -12.34
N ARG A 263 -4.33 -10.51 -11.94
CA ARG A 263 -3.22 -10.81 -11.02
C ARG A 263 -3.66 -10.75 -9.55
N ALA A 264 -4.57 -9.83 -9.22
CA ALA A 264 -5.15 -9.66 -7.90
C ALA A 264 -5.90 -10.90 -7.39
N GLY A 265 -6.46 -11.72 -8.28
CA GLY A 265 -7.11 -12.98 -7.93
C GLY A 265 -6.15 -14.09 -7.47
N VAL A 266 -4.84 -13.94 -7.72
CA VAL A 266 -3.80 -14.94 -7.43
C VAL A 266 -2.97 -14.57 -6.19
N ILE A 267 -2.95 -13.28 -5.82
CA ILE A 267 -2.05 -12.72 -4.81
C ILE A 267 -2.88 -12.31 -3.60
N SER A 268 -2.58 -12.88 -2.44
CA SER A 268 -3.18 -12.44 -1.17
C SER A 268 -2.64 -11.07 -0.79
N LEU A 269 -3.51 -10.07 -0.76
CA LEU A 269 -3.18 -8.67 -0.51
C LEU A 269 -4.03 -8.11 0.61
N SER A 270 -3.49 -7.14 1.35
CA SER A 270 -4.23 -6.41 2.37
C SER A 270 -3.74 -4.96 2.45
N TYR A 271 -4.59 -4.05 2.93
CA TYR A 271 -4.14 -2.74 3.38
C TYR A 271 -4.05 -2.73 4.92
N GLN A 272 -2.91 -2.33 5.45
CA GLN A 272 -2.79 -1.97 6.85
C GLN A 272 -3.29 -0.55 7.05
N ARG A 273 -4.26 -0.41 7.97
CA ARG A 273 -4.74 0.87 8.45
C ARG A 273 -3.91 1.29 9.67
N ILE A 274 -3.20 2.40 9.55
CA ILE A 274 -2.32 2.95 10.58
C ILE A 274 -2.87 4.30 11.02
N THR A 275 -3.31 4.41 12.27
CA THR A 275 -3.71 5.69 12.86
C THR A 275 -2.47 6.46 13.31
N VAL A 276 -2.41 7.74 12.95
CA VAL A 276 -1.33 8.66 13.25
C VAL A 276 -1.75 9.54 14.42
N GLY A 277 -1.24 9.24 15.61
CA GLY A 277 -1.41 10.07 16.81
C GLY A 277 -0.29 11.11 16.96
N ASN A 278 -0.33 11.89 18.04
CA ASN A 278 0.62 12.99 18.29
C ASN A 278 2.10 12.55 18.35
N ASN A 279 2.40 11.26 18.57
CA ASN A 279 3.78 10.74 18.57
C ASN A 279 3.89 9.24 18.21
N ALA A 280 2.79 8.61 17.82
CA ALA A 280 2.74 7.16 17.62
C ALA A 280 2.00 6.82 16.32
N TYR A 281 2.43 5.73 15.71
CA TYR A 281 1.82 5.12 14.54
C TYR A 281 1.31 3.75 14.97
N ILE A 282 -0.01 3.58 14.98
CA ILE A 282 -0.66 2.39 15.53
C ILE A 282 -1.44 1.72 14.41
N VAL A 283 -1.12 0.46 14.12
CA VAL A 283 -1.97 -0.31 13.20
C VAL A 283 -3.26 -0.68 13.91
N THR A 284 -4.38 -0.30 13.30
CA THR A 284 -5.72 -0.50 13.86
C THR A 284 -6.48 -1.62 13.20
N GLU A 285 -6.21 -1.89 11.92
CA GLU A 285 -6.96 -2.86 11.14
C GLU A 285 -6.12 -3.34 9.95
N GLU A 286 -6.38 -4.59 9.54
CA GLU A 286 -5.98 -5.07 8.22
C GLU A 286 -7.21 -5.33 7.38
N ILE A 287 -7.23 -4.71 6.21
CA ILE A 287 -8.34 -4.76 5.29
C ILE A 287 -7.95 -5.77 4.20
N PRO A 288 -8.45 -7.00 4.26
CA PRO A 288 -8.15 -7.99 3.24
C PRO A 288 -8.73 -7.57 1.90
N ILE A 289 -7.92 -7.73 0.86
CA ILE A 289 -8.28 -7.42 -0.52
C ILE A 289 -8.39 -8.77 -1.24
N SER A 290 -9.61 -9.32 -1.31
CA SER A 290 -9.88 -10.57 -2.01
C SER A 290 -10.96 -10.40 -3.08
N LEU A 291 -10.71 -11.02 -4.24
CA LEU A 291 -11.49 -10.81 -5.46
C LEU A 291 -11.89 -12.07 -6.22
N SER A 292 -11.43 -13.24 -5.79
CA SER A 292 -11.53 -14.46 -6.59
C SER A 292 -12.97 -14.75 -7.06
N SER A 293 -13.97 -14.37 -6.26
CA SER A 293 -15.39 -14.55 -6.57
C SER A 293 -16.04 -13.43 -7.40
N LEU A 294 -15.43 -12.25 -7.54
CA LEU A 294 -16.04 -11.07 -8.15
C LEU A 294 -15.49 -10.74 -9.55
N TYR A 295 -14.32 -11.30 -9.91
CA TYR A 295 -13.58 -10.93 -11.12
C TYR A 295 -14.41 -10.99 -12.40
N GLN A 296 -15.13 -12.10 -12.61
CA GLN A 296 -15.91 -12.32 -13.84
C GLN A 296 -17.02 -11.28 -14.02
N MET A 297 -17.60 -10.79 -12.91
CA MET A 297 -18.66 -9.78 -12.91
C MET A 297 -18.11 -8.35 -12.99
N LEU A 298 -16.91 -8.10 -12.46
CA LEU A 298 -16.27 -6.78 -12.46
C LEU A 298 -15.62 -6.44 -13.81
N GLN A 299 -15.06 -7.42 -14.52
CA GLN A 299 -14.33 -7.17 -15.76
C GLN A 299 -15.22 -6.47 -16.83
N PRO A 300 -16.47 -6.91 -17.10
CA PRO A 300 -17.35 -6.22 -18.04
C PRO A 300 -17.75 -4.81 -17.58
N LEU A 301 -17.90 -4.57 -16.26
CA LEU A 301 -18.20 -3.24 -15.72
C LEU A 301 -17.08 -2.24 -16.00
N ILE A 302 -15.83 -2.71 -16.03
CA ILE A 302 -14.65 -1.85 -16.18
C ILE A 302 -14.34 -1.59 -17.65
N THR A 303 -14.50 -2.59 -18.52
CA THR A 303 -14.13 -2.51 -19.95
C THR A 303 -15.30 -2.16 -20.87
N GLY A 304 -16.53 -2.48 -20.48
CA GLY A 304 -17.70 -2.37 -21.34
C GLY A 304 -18.33 -0.99 -21.31
N VAL A 305 -18.25 -0.27 -22.45
CA VAL A 305 -18.89 1.05 -22.64
C VAL A 305 -20.39 1.00 -22.35
N GLU A 306 -21.04 -0.10 -22.69
CA GLU A 306 -22.47 -0.31 -22.49
C GLU A 306 -22.91 -0.38 -21.02
N TYR A 307 -21.97 -0.57 -20.08
CA TYR A 307 -22.21 -0.56 -18.64
C TYR A 307 -21.86 0.77 -17.97
N GLY A 308 -21.52 1.81 -18.75
CA GLY A 308 -21.04 3.08 -18.22
C GLY A 308 -22.01 3.78 -17.25
N THR A 309 -23.32 3.66 -17.48
CA THR A 309 -24.34 4.22 -16.57
C THR A 309 -24.37 3.45 -15.25
N LEU A 310 -24.41 2.12 -15.32
CA LEU A 310 -24.37 1.25 -14.15
C LEU A 310 -23.10 1.47 -13.33
N LYS A 311 -21.93 1.54 -13.98
CA LYS A 311 -20.65 1.82 -13.31
C LYS A 311 -20.72 3.13 -12.53
N LYS A 312 -21.19 4.22 -13.15
CA LYS A 312 -21.33 5.52 -12.49
C LYS A 312 -22.27 5.48 -11.28
N SER A 313 -23.42 4.80 -11.42
CA SER A 313 -24.37 4.62 -10.31
C SER A 313 -23.78 3.84 -9.15
N ILE A 314 -23.03 2.77 -9.45
CA ILE A 314 -22.30 2.02 -8.43
C ILE A 314 -21.26 2.91 -7.75
N GLU A 315 -20.37 3.56 -8.51
CA GLU A 315 -19.33 4.42 -7.94
C GLU A 315 -19.89 5.53 -7.05
N ASP A 316 -21.01 6.12 -7.44
CA ASP A 316 -21.70 7.16 -6.68
C ASP A 316 -22.24 6.62 -5.34
N LEU A 317 -22.93 5.47 -5.35
CA LEU A 317 -23.38 4.80 -4.12
C LEU A 317 -22.17 4.49 -3.20
N LEU A 318 -21.10 3.92 -3.75
CA LEU A 318 -19.92 3.51 -2.98
C LEU A 318 -19.23 4.72 -2.33
N LYS A 319 -19.03 5.81 -3.09
CA LYS A 319 -18.46 7.06 -2.56
C LYS A 319 -19.35 7.67 -1.48
N CYS A 320 -20.66 7.72 -1.70
CA CYS A 320 -21.60 8.21 -0.69
C CYS A 320 -21.57 7.36 0.59
N THR A 321 -21.49 6.04 0.46
CA THR A 321 -21.37 5.12 1.60
C THR A 321 -20.10 5.38 2.39
N LEU A 322 -18.94 5.49 1.72
CA LEU A 322 -17.65 5.73 2.38
C LEU A 322 -17.62 7.09 3.09
N ARG A 323 -18.12 8.14 2.45
CA ARG A 323 -18.23 9.47 3.07
C ARG A 323 -19.14 9.46 4.29
N SER A 324 -20.30 8.81 4.19
CA SER A 324 -21.25 8.71 5.29
C SER A 324 -20.67 7.90 6.47
N ALA A 325 -20.03 6.76 6.19
CA ALA A 325 -19.33 5.94 7.18
C ALA A 325 -18.14 6.67 7.84
N ALA A 326 -17.52 7.63 7.13
CA ALA A 326 -16.48 8.48 7.67
C ALA A 326 -17.01 9.72 8.43
N GLY A 327 -18.33 9.83 8.65
CA GLY A 327 -18.96 10.98 9.32
C GLY A 327 -19.02 12.26 8.47
N ARG A 328 -18.79 12.14 7.15
CA ARG A 328 -18.77 13.25 6.17
C ARG A 328 -19.97 13.18 5.21
N SER A 329 -21.12 12.75 5.72
CA SER A 329 -22.32 12.58 4.91
C SER A 329 -22.76 13.91 4.28
N SER A 330 -23.12 13.90 3.00
CA SER A 330 -23.72 15.05 2.32
C SER A 330 -25.23 14.89 2.22
N ALA A 331 -25.97 16.00 2.23
CA ALA A 331 -27.41 16.00 2.01
C ALA A 331 -27.78 15.35 0.66
N ILE A 332 -26.98 15.59 -0.38
CA ILE A 332 -27.14 14.99 -1.72
C ILE A 332 -27.06 13.46 -1.65
N CYS A 333 -26.09 12.92 -0.92
CA CYS A 333 -25.97 11.46 -0.75
C CYS A 333 -27.17 10.89 0.00
N GLN A 334 -27.65 11.58 1.05
CA GLN A 334 -28.78 11.13 1.85
C GLN A 334 -30.10 11.19 1.08
N GLU A 335 -30.33 12.24 0.30
CA GLU A 335 -31.51 12.39 -0.53
C GLU A 335 -31.56 11.30 -1.62
N LYS A 336 -30.40 11.00 -2.22
CA LYS A 336 -30.31 10.04 -3.32
C LYS A 336 -30.32 8.58 -2.88
N TRP A 337 -29.59 8.25 -1.82
CA TRP A 337 -29.30 6.88 -1.41
C TRP A 337 -29.78 6.53 0.01
N GLY A 338 -30.38 7.47 0.74
CA GLY A 338 -30.81 7.25 2.12
C GLY A 338 -29.70 7.39 3.16
N ASP A 339 -29.98 6.95 4.38
CA ASP A 339 -29.01 6.98 5.48
C ASP A 339 -27.89 5.92 5.32
N LEU A 340 -26.91 5.96 6.23
CA LEU A 340 -25.79 5.01 6.21
C LEU A 340 -26.27 3.55 6.28
N SER A 341 -27.28 3.26 7.09
CA SER A 341 -27.84 1.90 7.22
C SER A 341 -28.39 1.39 5.88
N THR A 342 -29.15 2.24 5.19
CA THR A 342 -29.73 1.94 3.88
C THR A 342 -28.64 1.76 2.83
N MET A 343 -27.66 2.68 2.78
CA MET A 343 -26.51 2.59 1.87
C MET A 343 -25.69 1.31 2.09
N SER A 344 -25.39 0.96 3.34
CA SER A 344 -24.69 -0.30 3.67
C SER A 344 -25.47 -1.53 3.24
N ALA A 345 -26.80 -1.55 3.42
CA ALA A 345 -27.64 -2.63 2.93
C ALA A 345 -27.61 -2.75 1.40
N MET A 346 -27.62 -1.62 0.68
CA MET A 346 -27.47 -1.59 -0.77
C MET A 346 -26.10 -2.11 -1.22
N VAL A 347 -25.01 -1.69 -0.58
CA VAL A 347 -23.66 -2.20 -0.86
C VAL A 347 -23.60 -3.70 -0.67
N ARG A 348 -24.19 -4.22 0.41
CA ARG A 348 -24.24 -5.67 0.66
C ARG A 348 -25.04 -6.42 -0.41
N SER A 349 -26.18 -5.88 -0.84
CA SER A 349 -26.95 -6.45 -1.96
C SER A 349 -26.15 -6.43 -3.26
N LEU A 350 -25.45 -5.33 -3.56
CA LEU A 350 -24.58 -5.24 -4.73
C LEU A 350 -23.44 -6.26 -4.67
N TRP A 351 -22.79 -6.41 -3.52
CA TRP A 351 -21.76 -7.42 -3.29
C TRP A 351 -22.27 -8.83 -3.59
N ASN A 352 -23.46 -9.18 -3.08
CA ASN A 352 -24.07 -10.48 -3.32
C ASN A 352 -24.39 -10.71 -4.80
N ILE A 353 -24.90 -9.69 -5.51
CA ILE A 353 -25.15 -9.77 -6.96
C ILE A 353 -23.86 -10.07 -7.70
N LEU A 354 -22.80 -9.32 -7.42
CA LEU A 354 -21.50 -9.47 -8.08
C LEU A 354 -20.80 -10.79 -7.70
N SER A 355 -21.14 -11.36 -6.54
CA SER A 355 -20.67 -12.69 -6.11
C SER A 355 -21.50 -13.85 -6.66
N GLY A 356 -22.59 -13.59 -7.40
CA GLY A 356 -23.51 -14.61 -7.90
C GLY A 356 -24.44 -15.22 -6.84
N ILE A 357 -24.56 -14.61 -5.66
CA ILE A 357 -25.39 -15.11 -4.56
C ILE A 357 -26.80 -14.52 -4.68
N ASP A 358 -27.78 -15.36 -5.05
CA ASP A 358 -29.19 -14.95 -5.29
C ASP A 358 -29.27 -13.60 -6.05
N PRO A 359 -28.71 -13.53 -7.28
CA PRO A 359 -28.51 -12.24 -7.94
C PRO A 359 -29.84 -11.54 -8.25
N TYR A 360 -30.88 -12.29 -8.67
CA TYR A 360 -32.19 -11.71 -8.97
C TYR A 360 -32.92 -11.22 -7.72
N GLY A 361 -32.88 -11.99 -6.62
CA GLY A 361 -33.47 -11.56 -5.35
C GLY A 361 -32.77 -10.31 -4.79
N ASN A 362 -31.44 -10.25 -4.91
CA ASN A 362 -30.68 -9.08 -4.49
C ASN A 362 -30.87 -7.86 -5.42
N VAL A 363 -31.09 -8.04 -6.73
CA VAL A 363 -31.49 -6.92 -7.62
C VAL A 363 -32.81 -6.31 -7.14
N TYR A 364 -33.79 -7.14 -6.81
CA TYR A 364 -35.07 -6.67 -6.31
C TYR A 364 -34.93 -5.91 -4.99
N ARG A 365 -34.13 -6.42 -4.05
CA ARG A 365 -33.81 -5.72 -2.78
C ARG A 365 -33.13 -4.37 -3.03
N LEU A 366 -32.09 -4.37 -3.88
CA LEU A 366 -31.32 -3.18 -4.23
C LEU A 366 -32.21 -2.09 -4.86
N SER A 367 -33.12 -2.49 -5.74
CA SER A 367 -34.07 -1.58 -6.39
C SER A 367 -35.08 -0.98 -5.42
N ARG A 368 -35.57 -1.78 -4.45
CA ARG A 368 -36.49 -1.29 -3.41
C ARG A 368 -35.86 -0.36 -2.39
N LEU A 369 -34.59 -0.58 -2.07
CA LEU A 369 -33.84 0.29 -1.15
C LEU A 369 -33.44 1.62 -1.81
N SER A 370 -33.31 1.65 -3.13
CA SER A 370 -32.90 2.84 -3.87
C SER A 370 -34.00 3.91 -3.95
N GLY A 371 -33.61 5.18 -3.81
CA GLY A 371 -34.50 6.32 -3.98
C GLY A 371 -34.96 6.53 -5.44
N ASP A 372 -35.90 7.46 -5.62
CA ASP A 372 -36.52 7.80 -6.91
C ASP A 372 -35.71 8.77 -7.78
N ALA A 373 -34.53 9.20 -7.31
CA ALA A 373 -33.65 10.07 -8.06
C ALA A 373 -33.14 9.39 -9.36
N GLU A 374 -32.73 10.21 -10.33
CA GLU A 374 -32.15 9.68 -11.57
C GLU A 374 -30.85 8.90 -11.30
N TYR A 375 -30.58 7.91 -12.15
CA TYR A 375 -29.37 7.10 -12.09
C TYR A 375 -29.19 6.33 -10.76
N THR A 376 -30.27 5.99 -10.06
CA THR A 376 -30.28 5.01 -8.97
C THR A 376 -30.58 3.59 -9.48
N PHE A 377 -30.56 2.56 -8.62
CA PHE A 377 -30.96 1.20 -9.01
C PHE A 377 -32.48 1.00 -9.14
N ARG A 378 -33.26 2.09 -9.09
CA ARG A 378 -34.67 2.10 -9.50
C ARG A 378 -34.84 2.59 -10.95
N ASP A 379 -33.85 3.30 -11.50
CA ASP A 379 -33.86 3.76 -12.89
C ASP A 379 -33.82 2.57 -13.87
N PRO A 380 -34.80 2.45 -14.81
CA PRO A 380 -34.83 1.36 -15.78
C PRO A 380 -33.59 1.25 -16.67
N ARG A 381 -32.82 2.34 -16.87
CA ARG A 381 -31.56 2.34 -17.63
C ARG A 381 -30.48 1.58 -16.86
N VAL A 382 -30.35 1.84 -15.56
CA VAL A 382 -29.39 1.18 -14.66
C VAL A 382 -29.79 -0.28 -14.46
N LEU A 383 -31.06 -0.55 -14.16
CA LEU A 383 -31.57 -1.90 -13.96
C LEU A 383 -31.40 -2.80 -15.18
N ARG A 384 -31.64 -2.29 -16.39
CA ARG A 384 -31.43 -3.07 -17.62
C ARG A 384 -29.97 -3.46 -17.82
N GLN A 385 -29.03 -2.55 -17.54
CA GLN A 385 -27.60 -2.85 -17.60
C GLN A 385 -27.21 -3.89 -16.53
N LEU A 386 -27.74 -3.78 -15.31
CA LEU A 386 -27.47 -4.72 -14.22
C LEU A 386 -28.00 -6.12 -14.54
N MET A 387 -29.23 -6.21 -15.04
CA MET A 387 -29.84 -7.48 -15.46
C MET A 387 -29.10 -8.09 -16.66
N LYS A 388 -28.60 -7.27 -17.59
CA LYS A 388 -27.77 -7.73 -18.70
C LYS A 388 -26.42 -8.26 -18.25
N LEU A 389 -25.80 -7.63 -17.24
CA LEU A 389 -24.57 -8.12 -16.62
C LEU A 389 -24.79 -9.51 -16.02
N ILE A 390 -25.84 -9.65 -15.19
CA ILE A 390 -26.18 -10.93 -14.53
C ILE A 390 -26.45 -12.04 -15.53
N LYS A 391 -27.09 -11.75 -16.67
CA LYS A 391 -27.38 -12.77 -17.70
C LYS A 391 -26.15 -13.26 -18.47
N ARG A 392 -25.03 -12.54 -18.40
CA ARG A 392 -23.80 -12.86 -19.14
C ARG A 392 -22.77 -13.61 -18.31
N ALA A 393 -22.80 -13.44 -16.99
CA ALA A 393 -22.07 -14.28 -16.06
C ALA A 393 -22.82 -15.59 -15.85
#